data_AF-A0A0R1RYF6-F1
#
_entry.id   AF-A0A0R1RYF6-F1
#
_cell.length_a   1.000
_cell.length_b   1.000
_cell.length_c   1.000
_cell.angle_alpha   90.00
_cell.angle_beta   90.00
_cell.angle_gamma   90.00
#
_symmetry.space_group_name_H-M   'P 1'
#
loop_
_entity.id
_entity.type
_entity.pdbx_description
1 polymer ?
#
loop_
_entity_poly.entity_id
_entity_poly.type
_entity_poly.pdbx_seq_one_letter_code
_entity_poly.pdbx_strand_id
1 'polypeptide(L)'
;MYDDEDKSIKLKNNAENIIINSKGTGSVDVDLLNLQKLMNDDKIESTGVFKDIQKQIQEYNDDPKRRNLMRTAELRMKEETAVARKEGREEEQRNTVRVFKALKPDATVAEGLAWIKANTDVSLSDEEIKSILSKSN
;
A
#
# COMPACT_ATOMS: atom_id res chain seq x y z
N MET A 1 -34.70 -9.28 -9.16
CA MET A 1 -33.74 -9.81 -10.15
C MET A 1 -32.45 -10.02 -9.40
N TYR A 2 -32.02 -11.28 -9.30
CA TYR A 2 -30.81 -11.66 -8.56
C TYR A 2 -29.60 -11.19 -9.36
N ASP A 3 -28.68 -10.53 -8.65
CA ASP A 3 -27.43 -10.01 -9.18
C ASP A 3 -26.45 -11.19 -9.29
N ASP A 4 -26.50 -11.90 -10.42
CA ASP A 4 -25.65 -13.04 -10.76
C ASP A 4 -24.25 -12.55 -11.19
N GLU A 5 -23.63 -11.68 -10.39
CA GLU A 5 -22.24 -11.29 -10.62
C GLU A 5 -21.31 -12.45 -10.23
N ASP A 6 -20.51 -12.91 -11.19
CA ASP A 6 -19.50 -13.94 -11.02
C ASP A 6 -18.43 -13.47 -10.00
N LYS A 7 -18.54 -13.98 -8.77
CA LYS A 7 -17.66 -13.62 -7.64
C LYS A 7 -16.27 -14.29 -7.72
N SER A 8 -15.96 -15.02 -8.80
CA SER A 8 -14.68 -15.70 -8.97
C SER A 8 -13.48 -14.76 -9.16
N ILE A 9 -13.72 -13.49 -9.50
CA ILE A 9 -12.67 -12.49 -9.79
C ILE A 9 -12.40 -11.57 -8.59
N LYS A 10 -12.59 -12.04 -7.35
CA LYS A 10 -12.19 -11.28 -6.15
C LYS A 10 -10.78 -11.67 -5.74
N LEU A 11 -9.85 -10.70 -5.76
CA LEU A 11 -8.52 -10.89 -5.18
C LEU A 11 -8.63 -11.13 -3.67
N LYS A 12 -7.65 -11.80 -3.05
CA LYS A 12 -7.66 -12.19 -1.62
C LYS A 12 -7.91 -11.03 -0.64
N ASN A 13 -7.76 -9.79 -1.09
CA ASN A 13 -8.07 -8.57 -0.34
C ASN A 13 -9.52 -8.09 -0.50
N ASN A 14 -10.45 -8.90 -1.03
CA ASN A 14 -11.85 -8.53 -1.27
C ASN A 14 -12.01 -7.31 -2.21
N ALA A 15 -10.96 -6.93 -2.95
CA ALA A 15 -11.03 -5.83 -3.90
C ALA A 15 -11.86 -6.26 -5.12
N GLU A 16 -12.98 -5.55 -5.33
CA GLU A 16 -13.86 -5.73 -6.49
C GLU A 16 -13.33 -5.00 -7.74
N ASN A 17 -12.29 -4.17 -7.60
CA ASN A 17 -11.71 -3.38 -8.70
C ASN A 17 -10.17 -3.49 -8.70
N ILE A 18 -9.57 -3.57 -9.89
CA ILE A 18 -8.12 -3.53 -10.11
C ILE A 18 -7.75 -2.13 -10.60
N ILE A 19 -6.87 -1.42 -9.88
CA ILE A 19 -6.30 -0.14 -10.31
C ILE A 19 -4.90 -0.42 -10.85
N ILE A 20 -4.68 -0.23 -12.15
CA ILE A 20 -3.37 -0.41 -12.81
C ILE A 20 -2.78 0.98 -13.09
N ASN A 21 -1.73 1.35 -12.35
CA ASN A 21 -0.98 2.59 -12.58
C ASN A 21 0.36 2.25 -13.23
N SER A 22 0.34 2.09 -14.55
CA SER A 22 1.50 1.70 -15.34
C SER A 22 1.88 2.81 -16.33
N LYS A 23 3.19 3.09 -16.47
CA LYS A 23 3.74 3.95 -17.52
C LYS A 23 4.65 3.15 -18.43
N GLY A 24 4.51 3.32 -19.74
CA GLY A 24 5.34 2.65 -20.75
C GLY A 24 6.36 3.60 -21.39
N THR A 25 7.53 3.07 -21.78
CA THR A 25 8.55 3.78 -22.57
C THR A 25 9.08 2.91 -23.70
N GLY A 26 9.35 3.54 -24.86
CA GLY A 26 10.11 2.96 -25.98
C GLY A 26 9.37 1.90 -26.80
N SER A 27 8.91 2.29 -28.00
CA SER A 27 8.53 1.35 -29.06
C SER A 27 8.79 1.94 -30.44
N VAL A 28 9.30 1.10 -31.35
CA VAL A 28 9.44 1.41 -32.79
C VAL A 28 8.22 0.96 -33.58
N ASP A 29 7.46 0.01 -33.03
CA ASP A 29 6.22 -0.52 -33.62
C ASP A 29 5.03 0.40 -33.31
N VAL A 30 4.20 0.63 -34.33
CA VAL A 30 3.09 1.60 -34.29
C VAL A 30 1.99 1.18 -33.31
N ASP A 31 1.67 -0.10 -33.24
CA ASP A 31 0.60 -0.60 -32.35
C ASP A 31 1.08 -0.59 -30.90
N LEU A 32 2.32 -0.99 -30.66
CA LEU A 32 2.95 -0.88 -29.34
C LEU A 32 3.12 0.57 -28.91
N LEU A 33 3.40 1.49 -29.85
CA LEU A 33 3.47 2.92 -29.56
C LEU A 33 2.08 3.48 -29.19
N ASN A 34 1.01 3.05 -29.86
CA ASN A 34 -0.35 3.47 -29.53
C ASN A 34 -0.83 2.87 -28.20
N LEU A 35 -0.46 1.62 -27.90
CA LEU A 35 -0.68 1.02 -26.58
C LEU A 35 0.05 1.80 -25.49
N GLN A 36 1.30 2.17 -25.72
CA GLN A 36 2.07 3.00 -24.80
C GLN A 36 1.38 4.35 -24.56
N LYS A 37 0.94 5.02 -25.62
CA LYS A 37 0.20 6.28 -25.52
C LYS A 37 -1.09 6.11 -24.71
N LEU A 38 -1.82 5.02 -24.94
CA LEU A 38 -3.03 4.68 -24.17
C LEU A 38 -2.73 4.51 -22.68
N MET A 39 -1.65 3.81 -22.32
CA MET A 39 -1.22 3.63 -20.92
C MET A 39 -0.78 4.94 -20.26
N ASN A 40 -0.19 5.85 -21.05
CA ASN A 40 0.31 7.13 -20.56
C ASN A 40 -0.74 8.25 -20.58
N ASP A 41 -1.97 7.97 -21.04
CA ASP A 41 -3.02 8.96 -21.31
C ASP A 41 -2.59 10.05 -22.33
N ASP A 42 -1.68 9.69 -23.24
CA ASP A 42 -1.24 10.57 -24.33
C ASP A 42 -2.29 10.58 -25.45
N LYS A 43 -2.33 11.69 -26.20
CA LYS A 43 -3.23 11.81 -27.36
C LYS A 43 -2.85 10.79 -28.44
N ILE A 44 -3.83 9.97 -28.83
CA ILE A 44 -3.69 9.02 -29.94
C ILE A 44 -4.25 9.68 -31.21
N GLU A 45 -3.37 10.07 -32.13
CA GLU A 45 -3.74 10.72 -33.40
C GLU A 45 -4.21 9.72 -34.47
N SER A 46 -4.13 8.41 -34.22
CA SER A 46 -4.57 7.37 -35.17
C SER A 46 -6.09 7.20 -35.16
N THR A 47 -6.68 6.97 -36.34
CA THR A 47 -8.05 6.46 -36.47
C THR A 47 -8.07 4.95 -36.31
N GLY A 48 -9.10 4.39 -35.65
CA GLY A 48 -9.25 2.94 -35.45
C GLY A 48 -9.34 2.52 -33.97
N VAL A 49 -9.12 1.23 -33.73
CA VAL A 49 -9.42 0.54 -32.46
C VAL A 49 -8.84 1.25 -31.22
N PHE A 50 -7.62 1.77 -31.28
CA PHE A 50 -6.99 2.46 -30.16
C PHE A 50 -7.71 3.75 -29.74
N LYS A 51 -8.30 4.48 -30.69
CA LYS A 51 -9.07 5.69 -30.40
C LYS A 51 -10.42 5.36 -29.76
N ASP A 52 -11.06 4.28 -30.21
CA ASP A 52 -12.29 3.79 -29.61
C ASP A 52 -12.05 3.32 -28.18
N ILE A 53 -10.94 2.60 -27.94
CA ILE A 53 -10.52 2.21 -26.60
C ILE A 53 -10.22 3.44 -25.74
N GLN A 54 -9.49 4.45 -26.24
CA GLN A 54 -9.23 5.68 -25.50
C GLN A 54 -10.53 6.38 -25.09
N LYS A 55 -11.51 6.46 -25.99
CA LYS A 55 -12.83 7.04 -25.71
C LYS A 55 -13.60 6.23 -24.66
N GLN A 56 -13.61 4.91 -24.77
CA GLN A 56 -14.27 4.03 -23.78
C GLN A 56 -13.63 4.16 -22.39
N ILE A 57 -12.29 4.25 -22.32
CA ILE A 57 -11.57 4.50 -21.07
C ILE A 57 -11.95 5.86 -20.49
N GLN A 58 -12.00 6.92 -21.31
CA GLN A 58 -12.43 8.24 -20.87
C GLN A 58 -13.86 8.22 -20.34
N GLU A 59 -14.81 7.65 -21.09
CA GLU A 59 -16.21 7.54 -20.68
C GLU A 59 -16.37 6.75 -19.38
N TYR A 60 -15.61 5.66 -19.23
CA TYR A 60 -15.62 4.85 -18.01
C TYR A 60 -15.01 5.59 -16.81
N ASN A 61 -13.92 6.33 -17.03
CA ASN A 61 -13.24 7.12 -16.01
C ASN A 61 -14.01 8.39 -15.63
N ASP A 62 -14.80 8.96 -16.55
CA ASP A 62 -15.59 10.16 -16.31
C ASP A 62 -16.94 9.87 -15.64
N ASP A 63 -17.36 8.60 -15.58
CA ASP A 63 -18.56 8.20 -14.82
C ASP A 63 -18.42 8.65 -13.33
N PRO A 64 -19.29 9.55 -12.84
CA PRO A 64 -19.19 10.11 -11.49
C PRO A 64 -19.26 9.05 -10.38
N LYS A 65 -20.04 7.97 -10.59
CA LYS A 65 -20.15 6.87 -9.62
C LYS A 65 -18.84 6.09 -9.57
N ARG A 66 -18.22 5.82 -10.73
CA ARG A 66 -16.93 5.14 -10.81
C ARG A 66 -15.81 5.98 -10.22
N ARG A 67 -15.75 7.29 -10.51
CA ARG A 67 -14.80 8.21 -9.86
C ARG A 67 -14.92 8.22 -8.35
N ASN A 68 -16.15 8.19 -7.84
CA ASN A 68 -16.35 8.13 -6.39
C ASN A 68 -15.86 6.80 -5.81
N LEU A 69 -16.18 5.69 -6.48
CA LEU A 69 -15.72 4.36 -6.09
C LEU A 69 -14.18 4.25 -6.09
N MET A 70 -13.50 4.78 -7.12
CA MET A 70 -12.04 4.82 -7.19
C MET A 70 -11.43 5.67 -6.08
N ARG A 71 -11.97 6.87 -5.82
CA ARG A 71 -11.49 7.71 -4.71
C ARG A 71 -11.61 7.00 -3.36
N THR A 72 -12.73 6.33 -3.13
CA THR A 72 -12.93 5.54 -1.91
C THR A 72 -11.94 4.38 -1.83
N ALA A 73 -11.71 3.65 -2.93
CA ALA A 73 -10.74 2.57 -2.98
C ALA A 73 -9.31 3.07 -2.72
N GLU A 74 -8.89 4.17 -3.36
CA GLU A 74 -7.58 4.79 -3.14
C GLU A 74 -7.38 5.26 -1.69
N LEU A 75 -8.42 5.83 -1.07
CA LEU A 75 -8.38 6.21 0.35
C LEU A 75 -8.18 4.98 1.24
N ARG A 76 -8.94 3.91 1.03
CA ARG A 76 -8.77 2.65 1.76
C ARG A 76 -7.37 2.08 1.59
N MET A 77 -6.84 2.05 0.36
CA MET A 77 -5.47 1.57 0.11
C MET A 77 -4.41 2.43 0.81
N LYS A 78 -4.59 3.76 0.84
CA LYS A 78 -3.70 4.67 1.58
C LYS A 78 -3.76 4.43 3.09
N GLU A 79 -4.96 4.22 3.63
CA GLU A 79 -5.16 3.88 5.05
C GLU A 79 -4.53 2.53 5.38
N GLU A 80 -4.80 1.48 4.61
CA GLU A 80 -4.18 0.16 4.77
C GLU A 80 -2.65 0.23 4.70
N THR A 81 -2.12 0.98 3.73
CA THR A 81 -0.66 1.19 3.60
C THR A 81 -0.10 1.96 4.79
N ALA A 82 -0.82 2.97 5.29
CA ALA A 82 -0.40 3.74 6.45
C ALA A 82 -0.42 2.89 7.73
N VAL A 83 -1.44 2.06 7.91
CA VAL A 83 -1.54 1.09 9.01
C VAL A 83 -0.39 0.10 8.92
N ALA A 84 -0.17 -0.54 7.78
CA ALA A 84 0.91 -1.50 7.60
C ALA A 84 2.31 -0.88 7.85
N ARG A 85 2.53 0.37 7.41
CA ARG A 85 3.77 1.11 7.71
C ARG A 85 3.93 1.38 9.20
N LYS A 86 2.85 1.76 9.88
CA LYS A 86 2.85 2.02 11.32
C LYS A 86 3.14 0.73 12.09
N GLU A 87 2.45 -0.36 11.78
CA GLU A 87 2.67 -1.68 12.38
C GLU A 87 4.10 -2.17 12.13
N GLY A 88 4.63 -2.00 10.92
CA GLY A 88 6.01 -2.36 10.59
C GLY A 88 7.03 -1.57 11.42
N ARG A 89 6.83 -0.26 11.59
CA ARG A 89 7.69 0.60 12.43
C ARG A 89 7.60 0.20 13.90
N GLU A 90 6.40 -0.09 14.40
CA GLU A 90 6.21 -0.54 15.78
C GLU A 90 6.90 -1.89 16.03
N GLU A 91 6.81 -2.85 15.10
CA GLU A 91 7.51 -4.14 15.25
C GLU A 91 9.03 -3.99 15.19
N GLU A 92 9.56 -3.09 14.35
CA GLU A 92 10.99 -2.76 14.33
C GLU A 92 11.47 -2.18 15.67
N GLN A 93 10.68 -1.27 16.26
CA GLN A 93 10.96 -0.73 17.59
C GLN A 93 10.91 -1.83 18.66
N ARG A 94 9.91 -2.72 18.61
CA ARG A 94 9.82 -3.87 19.53
C ARG A 94 11.04 -4.78 19.38
N ASN A 95 11.51 -5.00 18.15
CA ASN A 95 12.71 -5.78 17.90
C ASN A 95 13.97 -5.10 18.48
N THR A 96 14.07 -3.77 18.39
CA THR A 96 15.15 -3.00 19.01
C THR A 96 15.20 -3.23 20.53
N VAL A 97 14.05 -3.20 21.20
CA VAL A 97 13.95 -3.50 22.65
C VAL A 97 14.35 -4.96 22.95
N ARG A 98 13.93 -5.92 22.12
CA ARG A 98 14.32 -7.34 22.26
C ARG A 98 15.84 -7.52 22.08
N VAL A 99 16.45 -6.84 21.11
CA VAL A 99 17.89 -6.87 20.87
C VAL A 99 18.66 -6.26 22.03
N PHE A 100 18.23 -5.10 22.55
CA PHE A 100 18.85 -4.50 23.74
C PHE A 100 18.91 -5.48 24.90
N LYS A 101 17.78 -6.14 25.18
CA LYS A 101 17.69 -7.14 26.25
C LYS A 101 18.62 -8.33 26.05
N ALA A 102 18.72 -8.84 24.82
CA ALA A 102 19.63 -9.93 24.49
C ALA A 102 21.10 -9.55 24.68
N LEU A 103 21.46 -8.29 24.39
CA LEU A 103 22.82 -7.77 24.55
C LEU A 103 23.16 -7.37 25.99
N LYS A 104 22.15 -7.05 26.81
CA LYS A 104 22.27 -6.59 28.19
C LYS A 104 21.35 -7.40 29.12
N PRO A 105 21.59 -8.72 29.29
CA PRO A 105 20.69 -9.58 30.06
C PRO A 105 20.62 -9.23 31.55
N ASP A 106 21.68 -8.65 32.11
CA ASP A 106 21.76 -8.29 33.54
C ASP A 106 21.17 -6.91 33.86
N ALA A 107 20.78 -6.13 32.84
CA ALA A 107 20.20 -4.81 33.04
C ALA A 107 18.80 -4.92 33.66
N THR A 108 18.52 -4.09 34.67
CA THR A 108 17.18 -4.01 35.23
C THR A 108 16.21 -3.39 34.22
N VAL A 109 14.91 -3.67 34.37
CA VAL A 109 13.86 -3.09 33.50
C VAL A 109 13.89 -1.56 33.52
N ALA A 110 14.22 -0.95 34.67
CA ALA A 110 14.31 0.51 34.81
C ALA A 110 15.50 1.09 34.04
N GLU A 111 16.67 0.46 34.12
CA GLU A 111 17.87 0.87 33.36
C GLU A 111 17.67 0.69 31.86
N GLY A 112 17.07 -0.42 31.44
CA GLY A 112 16.75 -0.67 30.04
C GLY A 112 15.79 0.36 29.46
N LEU A 113 14.73 0.70 30.19
CA LEU A 113 13.78 1.75 29.77
C LEU A 113 14.46 3.12 29.63
N ALA A 114 15.27 3.52 30.61
CA ALA A 114 15.98 4.79 30.58
C ALA A 114 16.95 4.86 29.39
N TRP A 115 17.68 3.76 29.13
CA TRP A 115 18.60 3.69 27.99
C TRP A 115 17.87 3.80 26.66
N ILE A 116 16.79 3.04 26.47
CA ILE A 116 15.99 3.05 25.22
C ILE A 116 15.47 4.46 24.96
N LYS A 117 14.90 5.14 25.96
CA LYS A 117 14.43 6.52 25.79
C LYS A 117 15.52 7.54 25.50
N ALA A 118 16.71 7.35 26.06
CA ALA A 118 17.83 8.28 25.86
C ALA A 118 18.56 8.07 24.53
N ASN A 119 18.52 6.87 23.96
CA ASN A 119 19.37 6.48 22.81
C ASN A 119 18.58 6.06 21.57
N THR A 120 17.25 5.94 21.64
CA THR A 120 16.42 5.50 20.50
C THR A 120 15.16 6.36 20.36
N ASP A 121 14.71 6.57 19.12
CA ASP A 121 13.45 7.25 18.80
C ASP A 121 12.31 6.23 18.67
N VAL A 122 11.88 5.68 19.82
CA VAL A 122 10.77 4.73 19.91
C VAL A 122 9.46 5.45 20.23
N SER A 123 8.38 5.06 19.55
CA SER A 123 7.02 5.55 19.79
C SER A 123 6.19 4.60 20.66
N LEU A 124 6.78 3.48 21.09
CA LEU A 124 6.18 2.53 22.02
C LEU A 124 5.95 3.16 23.39
N SER A 125 4.91 2.72 24.10
CA SER A 125 4.65 3.20 25.46
C SER A 125 5.64 2.61 26.47
N ASP A 126 5.77 3.28 27.61
CA ASP A 126 6.61 2.80 28.72
C ASP A 126 6.18 1.41 29.20
N GLU A 127 4.87 1.15 29.24
CA GLU A 127 4.31 -0.14 29.63
C GLU A 127 4.68 -1.23 28.62
N GLU A 128 4.63 -0.94 27.32
CA GLU A 128 5.04 -1.89 26.28
C GLU A 128 6.54 -2.21 26.35
N ILE A 129 7.39 -1.19 26.49
CA ILE A 129 8.84 -1.38 26.63
C ILE A 129 9.15 -2.22 27.88
N LYS A 130 8.55 -1.87 29.03
CA LYS A 130 8.72 -2.62 30.27
C LYS A 130 8.26 -4.08 30.14
N SER A 131 7.13 -4.33 29.47
CA SER A 131 6.60 -5.67 29.21
C SER A 131 7.55 -6.53 28.36
N ILE A 132 8.19 -5.94 27.35
CA ILE A 132 9.19 -6.65 26.53
C ILE A 132 10.44 -6.96 27.36
N LEU A 133 10.91 -6.00 28.15
CA LEU A 133 12.08 -6.18 29.02
C LEU A 133 11.83 -7.19 30.15
N SER A 134 10.61 -7.30 30.68
CA SER A 134 10.28 -8.17 31.81
C SER A 134 9.99 -9.63 31.46
N LYS A 135 9.69 -9.96 30.20
CA LYS A 135 9.44 -11.36 29.78
C LYS A 135 10.67 -12.24 30.03
N SER A 136 10.57 -13.43 30.61
CA SER A 136 11.71 -14.36 30.55
C SER A 136 11.90 -14.87 29.12
N ASN A 137 13.15 -15.05 28.67
CA ASN A 137 13.43 -15.75 27.39
C ASN A 137 12.97 -17.20 27.47
#